data_AF-A0A087S6W2-F1
#
_entry.id   AF-A0A087S6W2-F1
#
_cell.length_a   1.000
_cell.length_b   1.000
_cell.length_c   1.000
_cell.angle_alpha   90.00
_cell.angle_beta   90.00
_cell.angle_gamma   90.00
#
_symmetry.space_group_name_H-M   'P 1'
#
loop_
_entity.id
_entity.type
_entity.pdbx_description
1 polymer ?
#
loop_
_entity_poly.entity_id
_entity_poly.type
_entity_poly.pdbx_seq_one_letter_code
_entity_poly.pdbx_strand_id
1 'polypeptide(L)' 'MEWELSKGVLESMSECPKCGGDDIAMILWGTPKFSSELKDKVKQKKIILGGCEVSRNNPELECNDCGFRFSK' A
#
# COMPACT_ATOMS: atom_id res chain seq x y z
N MET A 1 21.61 -22.68 -4.94
CA MET A 1 20.56 -23.34 -4.12
C MET A 1 20.16 -22.46 -2.94
N GLU A 2 20.22 -21.13 -3.07
CA GLU A 2 19.84 -20.16 -2.02
C GLU A 2 18.75 -19.17 -2.49
N TRP A 3 18.22 -19.36 -3.70
CA TRP A 3 17.28 -18.43 -4.34
C TRP A 3 15.80 -18.72 -4.03
N GLU A 4 15.48 -19.85 -3.40
CA GLU A 4 14.10 -20.30 -3.16
C GLU A 4 13.58 -19.94 -1.76
N LEU A 5 14.46 -19.66 -0.79
CA LEU A 5 14.06 -19.35 0.59
C LEU A 5 13.51 -17.91 0.76
N SER A 6 13.87 -16.99 -0.13
CA SER A 6 13.41 -15.60 -0.08
C SER A 6 11.98 -15.41 -0.62
N LYS A 7 11.40 -16.42 -1.28
CA LYS A 7 10.02 -16.36 -1.80
C LYS A 7 8.96 -16.59 -0.73
N GLY A 8 9.27 -17.41 0.29
CA GLY A 8 8.30 -17.81 1.33
C GLY A 8 8.02 -16.78 2.43
N VAL A 9 8.65 -15.60 2.41
CA VAL A 9 8.46 -14.56 3.44
C VAL A 9 7.68 -13.34 2.93
N LEU A 10 7.53 -13.18 1.60
CA LEU A 10 6.71 -12.12 0.99
C LEU A 10 5.25 -12.54 0.75
N GLU A 11 4.84 -13.67 1.33
CA GLU A 11 3.55 -14.31 1.12
C GLU A 11 2.62 -14.03 2.32
N SER A 12 2.45 -12.77 2.68
CA SER A 12 1.46 -12.38 3.68
C SER A 12 0.59 -11.26 3.13
N MET A 13 -0.59 -11.64 2.63
CA MET A 13 -1.63 -10.81 2.00
C MET A 13 -1.18 -10.07 0.73
N SER A 14 -1.08 -10.83 -0.36
CA SER A 14 -1.10 -10.32 -1.75
C SER A 14 -2.49 -9.84 -2.18
N GLU A 15 -3.52 -10.11 -1.38
CA GLU A 15 -4.92 -9.88 -1.74
C GLU A 15 -5.66 -9.07 -0.67
N CYS A 16 -6.67 -8.32 -1.11
CA CYS A 16 -7.57 -7.56 -0.27
C CYS A 16 -8.48 -8.49 0.54
N PRO A 17 -8.49 -8.40 1.88
CA PRO A 17 -9.31 -9.27 2.73
C PRO A 17 -10.82 -9.04 2.55
N LYS A 18 -11.24 -7.94 1.91
CA LYS A 18 -12.64 -7.61 1.67
C LYS A 18 -13.17 -8.15 0.34
N CYS A 19 -12.37 -8.12 -0.73
CA CYS A 19 -12.84 -8.44 -2.08
C CYS A 19 -11.99 -9.45 -2.85
N GLY A 20 -10.84 -9.88 -2.32
CA GLY A 20 -9.91 -10.79 -2.99
C GLY A 20 -9.09 -10.16 -4.13
N GLY A 21 -9.22 -8.85 -4.38
CA GLY A 21 -8.43 -8.15 -5.40
C GLY A 21 -6.96 -8.00 -5.01
N ASP A 22 -6.05 -7.96 -5.97
CA ASP A 22 -4.60 -7.94 -5.78
C ASP A 22 -3.94 -6.59 -6.12
N ASP A 23 -4.70 -5.62 -6.63
CA ASP A 23 -4.22 -4.24 -6.85
C ASP A 23 -4.26 -3.46 -5.52
N ILE A 24 -3.16 -3.53 -4.76
CA ILE A 24 -3.01 -2.91 -3.43
C ILE A 24 -1.97 -1.79 -3.47
N ALA A 25 -2.36 -0.61 -3.00
CA ALA A 25 -1.53 0.57 -2.86
C ALA A 25 -1.08 0.81 -1.41
N MET A 26 0.08 1.45 -1.22
CA MET A 26 0.49 1.96 0.09
C MET A 26 -0.17 3.31 0.38
N ILE A 27 -0.57 3.54 1.62
CA ILE A 27 -1.10 4.82 2.05
C ILE A 27 0.04 5.66 2.66
N LEU A 28 0.27 6.83 2.06
CA LEU A 28 1.20 7.83 2.58
C LEU A 28 0.43 8.88 3.38
N TRP A 29 0.69 8.92 4.68
CA TRP A 29 0.12 9.90 5.61
C TRP A 29 1.07 11.08 5.85
N GLY A 30 0.51 12.20 6.32
CA GLY A 30 1.25 13.42 6.61
C GLY A 30 1.32 14.37 5.42
N THR A 31 2.25 15.32 5.49
CA THR A 31 2.50 16.33 4.45
C THR A 31 3.88 16.09 3.82
N PRO A 32 4.02 15.08 2.94
CA PRO A 32 5.30 14.78 2.30
C PRO A 32 5.71 15.88 1.33
N LYS A 33 7.02 15.98 1.05
CA LYS A 33 7.50 16.77 -0.08
C LYS A 33 7.00 16.13 -1.37
N PHE A 34 6.21 16.87 -2.14
CA PHE A 34 5.54 16.34 -3.33
C PHE A 34 6.46 16.33 -4.57
N SER A 35 7.45 15.43 -4.54
CA SER A 35 8.42 15.22 -5.62
C SER A 35 7.77 14.70 -6.90
N SER A 36 8.46 14.80 -8.04
CA SER A 36 8.02 14.20 -9.32
C SER A 36 7.81 12.69 -9.20
N GLU A 37 8.73 11.99 -8.51
CA GLU A 37 8.61 10.56 -8.28
C GLU A 37 7.35 10.20 -7.48
N LEU A 38 7.05 10.95 -6.41
CA LEU A 38 5.83 10.73 -5.63
C LEU A 38 4.58 10.99 -6.48
N LYS A 39 4.58 12.05 -7.30
CA LYS A 39 3.48 12.34 -8.24
C LYS A 39 3.25 11.17 -9.20
N ASP A 40 4.31 10.60 -9.75
CA ASP A 40 4.19 9.49 -10.70
C ASP A 40 3.72 8.21 -10.02
N LYS A 41 4.15 7.93 -8.79
CA LYS A 41 3.63 6.80 -7.98
C LYS A 41 2.14 6.96 -7.64
N VAL A 42 1.70 8.18 -7.33
CA VAL A 42 0.27 8.49 -7.11
C VAL A 42 -0.53 8.31 -8.40
N LYS A 43 -0.03 8.79 -9.54
CA LYS A 43 -0.67 8.58 -10.85
C LYS A 43 -0.79 7.10 -11.22
N GLN A 44 0.22 6.30 -10.88
CA GLN A 44 0.24 4.85 -11.09
C GLN A 44 -0.58 4.08 -10.03
N LYS A 45 -1.25 4.77 -9.10
CA LYS A 45 -1.98 4.17 -7.97
C LYS A 45 -1.14 3.22 -7.10
N LYS A 46 0.18 3.41 -7.07
CA LYS A 46 1.08 2.69 -6.15
C LYS A 46 1.08 3.30 -4.76
N ILE A 47 0.76 4.59 -4.67
CA ILE A 47 0.61 5.35 -3.42
C ILE A 47 -0.72 6.07 -3.43
N ILE A 48 -1.46 5.98 -2.32
CA ILE A 48 -2.64 6.79 -2.02
C ILE A 48 -2.28 7.78 -0.92
N LEU A 49 -2.74 9.02 -1.02
CA LEU A 49 -2.55 10.02 0.04
C LEU A 49 -3.65 9.84 1.09
N GLY A 50 -3.27 9.46 2.31
CA GLY A 50 -4.22 9.11 3.37
C GLY A 50 -4.88 10.33 4.02
N GLY A 51 -4.13 11.43 4.14
CA GLY A 51 -4.49 12.62 4.90
C GLY A 51 -3.27 13.18 5.65
N CYS A 52 -3.41 14.36 6.26
CA CYS A 52 -2.30 15.03 6.93
C CYS A 52 -2.04 14.53 8.37
N GLU A 53 -3.04 13.92 9.00
CA GLU A 53 -2.92 13.42 10.37
C GLU A 53 -2.19 12.07 10.37
N VAL A 54 -1.08 12.01 11.11
CA VAL A 54 -0.29 10.79 11.27
C VAL A 54 -0.59 10.19 12.63
N SER A 55 -1.18 9.00 12.62
CA SER A 55 -1.47 8.21 13.82
C SER A 55 -0.93 6.79 13.65
N ARG A 56 -0.62 6.12 14.77
CA ARG A 56 -0.22 4.70 14.77
C ARG A 56 -1.33 3.77 14.30
N ASN A 57 -2.57 4.21 14.37
CA ASN A 57 -3.75 3.43 13.99
C ASN A 57 -4.19 3.71 12.54
N ASN A 58 -3.44 4.54 11.81
CA ASN A 58 -3.75 4.79 10.42
C ASN A 58 -3.51 3.52 9.59
N PRO A 59 -4.41 3.19 8.65
CA PRO A 59 -4.20 2.06 7.75
C PRO A 59 -2.99 2.31 6.86
N GLU A 60 -2.27 1.23 6.55
CA GLU A 60 -1.04 1.30 5.75
C GLU A 60 -1.29 0.97 4.27
N LEU A 61 -2.39 0.27 3.97
CA LEU A 61 -2.72 -0.24 2.64
C LEU A 61 -4.15 0.15 2.24
N GLU A 62 -4.35 0.41 0.95
CA GLU A 62 -5.67 0.59 0.33
C GLU A 62 -5.78 -0.32 -0.90
N CYS A 63 -6.88 -1.05 -1.02
CA CYS A 63 -7.20 -1.81 -2.23
C CYS A 63 -7.73 -0.87 -3.32
N ASN A 64 -7.08 -0.83 -4.48
CA ASN A 64 -7.50 -0.02 -5.63
C ASN A 64 -8.82 -0.51 -6.26
N ASP A 65 -9.19 -1.78 -6.07
CA ASP A 65 -10.43 -2.35 -6.62
C ASP A 65 -11.67 -1.97 -5.82
N CYS A 66 -11.58 -1.95 -4.49
CA CYS A 66 -12.74 -1.77 -3.61
C CYS A 66 -12.62 -0.65 -2.57
N GLY A 67 -11.47 0.03 -2.51
CA GLY A 67 -11.18 1.12 -1.57
C GLY A 67 -11.05 0.69 -0.11
N PHE A 68 -10.99 -0.61 0.19
CA PHE A 68 -10.84 -1.07 1.58
C PHE A 68 -9.44 -0.73 2.09
N ARG A 69 -9.40 -0.06 3.25
CA ARG A 69 -8.17 0.30 3.94
C ARG A 69 -7.91 -0.64 5.09
N PHE A 70 -6.69 -1.14 5.21
CA PHE A 70 -6.30 -2.10 6.24
C PHE A 70 -4.81 -1.98 6.57
N SER A 71 -4.44 -2.52 7.74
CA SER A 71 -3.05 -2.67 8.19
C SER A 71 -2.71 -4.16 8.28
N LYS A 72 -1.42 -4.48 8.27
CA LYS A 72 -0.93 -5.83 8.60
C LYS A 72 -0.62 -5.96 10.09
#